data_AF-A0A968WTN0-F1
#
_entry.id   AF-A0A968WTN0-F1
#
_cell.length_a   1.000
_cell.length_b   1.000
_cell.length_c   1.000
_cell.angle_alpha   90.00
_cell.angle_beta   90.00
_cell.angle_gamma   90.00
#
_symmetry.space_group_name_H-M   'P 1'
#
loop_
_entity.id
_entity.type
_entity.pdbx_description
1 polymer ?
#
loop_
_entity_poly.entity_id
_entity_poly.type
_entity_poly.pdbx_seq_one_letter_code
_entity_poly.pdbx_strand_id
1 'polypeptide(L)'
;MKSLSTNLALTTGFLLLSAPRLLATDSEIKMNLTSYVQKERSVSSTTERGKVDKVRLSSKDMLKLLSKEAEVDVSGGSKLIFDETGKVFIVDPSKNRRIDVTRYMSAELDLSTQLFGGAKNLETQKEESRRYFPVTFTMTLSGLNASVQGLVIEKFKKTAADEDGIQRVKASSETAFNGQGAINRKTAYFDGNITIMSRSATINK
;
A
#
# COMPACT_ATOMS: atom_id res chain seq x y z
N MET A 1 24.59 18.67 40.81
CA MET A 1 23.36 19.42 40.40
C MET A 1 23.76 20.67 39.64
N LYS A 2 22.87 21.12 38.74
CA LYS A 2 23.01 22.11 37.64
C LYS A 2 23.42 21.49 36.30
N SER A 3 22.79 21.74 35.16
CA SER A 3 21.42 22.08 34.70
C SER A 3 21.56 22.19 33.18
N LEU A 4 20.57 21.71 32.41
CA LEU A 4 20.52 21.80 30.95
C LEU A 4 20.55 23.27 30.44
N SER A 5 21.15 23.48 29.27
CA SER A 5 20.54 24.20 28.13
C SER A 5 21.43 23.99 26.89
N THR A 6 20.97 23.21 25.91
CA THR A 6 20.30 23.68 24.68
C THR A 6 21.19 24.61 23.85
N ASN A 7 22.01 24.04 22.97
CA ASN A 7 22.46 24.71 21.76
C ASN A 7 21.82 24.02 20.56
N LEU A 8 20.55 24.35 20.36
CA LEU A 8 19.82 24.14 19.12
C LEU A 8 19.87 25.48 18.37
N ALA A 9 20.77 25.61 17.41
CA ALA A 9 20.75 26.67 16.41
C ALA A 9 21.18 26.06 15.08
N LEU A 10 20.19 25.64 14.29
CA LEU A 10 19.83 26.32 13.04
C LEU A 10 21.06 26.59 12.15
N THR A 11 21.42 25.58 11.36
CA THR A 11 21.94 25.82 10.02
C THR A 11 20.90 25.36 9.02
N THR A 12 19.99 26.29 8.78
CA THR A 12 19.04 26.36 7.68
C THR A 12 19.78 26.11 6.36
N GLY A 13 19.21 25.25 5.50
CA GLY A 13 19.53 25.31 4.06
C GLY A 13 19.93 24.01 3.36
N PHE A 14 19.57 22.83 3.86
CA PHE A 14 19.39 21.73 2.91
C PHE A 14 18.00 21.86 2.29
N LEU A 15 17.96 22.44 1.08
CA LEU A 15 16.87 22.21 0.14
C LEU A 15 16.75 20.70 -0.05
N LEU A 16 15.94 20.05 0.80
CA LEU A 16 15.33 18.78 0.49
C LEU A 16 14.40 19.07 -0.69
N LEU A 17 14.99 19.06 -1.89
CA LEU A 17 14.24 18.87 -3.12
C LEU A 17 13.24 17.77 -2.82
N SER A 18 11.95 18.11 -2.96
CA SER A 18 10.84 17.20 -2.71
C SER A 18 11.21 15.88 -3.36
N ALA A 19 11.32 14.80 -2.57
CA ALA A 19 11.58 13.49 -3.13
C ALA A 19 10.62 13.30 -4.30
N PRO A 20 11.10 12.94 -5.51
CA PRO A 20 10.24 12.86 -6.68
C PRO A 20 9.03 12.00 -6.33
N ARG A 21 7.83 12.56 -6.48
CA ARG A 21 6.57 11.89 -6.17
C ARG A 21 6.35 10.78 -7.20
N LEU A 22 6.99 9.62 -7.01
CA LEU A 22 6.77 8.44 -7.86
C LEU A 22 5.44 7.74 -7.59
N LEU A 23 4.71 8.17 -6.56
CA LEU A 23 3.30 7.83 -6.40
C LEU A 23 2.46 8.34 -7.59
N ALA A 24 2.94 9.31 -8.37
CA ALA A 24 2.25 9.88 -9.54
C ALA A 24 2.01 8.92 -10.71
N THR A 25 2.21 7.61 -10.52
CA THR A 25 2.11 6.61 -11.57
C THR A 25 1.49 5.31 -11.00
N ASP A 26 0.49 4.71 -11.67
CA ASP A 26 -0.39 3.65 -11.12
C ASP A 26 0.28 2.36 -10.56
N SER A 27 0.47 2.19 -9.27
CA SER A 27 1.23 1.02 -8.77
C SER A 27 0.39 -0.26 -8.70
N GLU A 28 0.96 -1.41 -9.08
CA GLU A 28 0.28 -2.72 -9.00
C GLU A 28 0.15 -3.16 -7.54
N ILE A 29 -1.04 -3.65 -7.17
CA ILE A 29 -1.35 -4.14 -5.82
C ILE A 29 -1.24 -5.66 -5.79
N LYS A 30 -0.31 -6.16 -4.98
CA LYS A 30 -0.24 -7.57 -4.58
C LYS A 30 -0.67 -7.73 -3.14
N MET A 31 -1.75 -8.46 -2.88
CA MET A 31 -2.30 -8.66 -1.55
C MET A 31 -2.38 -10.14 -1.18
N ASN A 32 -2.16 -10.39 0.09
CA ASN A 32 -2.43 -11.64 0.77
C ASN A 32 -2.92 -11.31 2.18
N LEU A 33 -4.25 -11.28 2.34
CA LEU A 33 -4.90 -11.08 3.63
C LEU A 33 -5.47 -12.41 4.13
N THR A 34 -5.45 -12.63 5.43
CA THR A 34 -6.18 -13.70 6.11
C THR A 34 -7.32 -13.07 6.87
N SER A 35 -8.54 -13.55 6.66
CA SER A 35 -9.70 -13.17 7.44
C SER A 35 -10.03 -14.24 8.48
N TYR A 36 -10.37 -13.81 9.68
CA TYR A 36 -10.78 -14.65 10.80
C TYR A 36 -12.22 -14.28 11.19
N VAL A 37 -13.13 -15.25 11.14
CA VAL A 37 -14.54 -15.04 11.48
C VAL A 37 -14.95 -16.05 12.55
N GLN A 38 -15.57 -15.58 13.63
CA GLN A 38 -16.10 -16.48 14.65
C GLN A 38 -17.29 -17.27 14.07
N LYS A 39 -17.15 -18.60 14.06
CA LYS A 39 -18.17 -19.53 13.58
C LYS A 39 -19.12 -19.93 14.71
N GLU A 40 -18.54 -20.32 15.84
CA GLU A 40 -19.26 -20.81 17.02
C GLU A 40 -18.65 -20.22 18.29
N ARG A 41 -19.53 -19.96 19.27
CA ARG A 41 -19.17 -19.61 20.64
C ARG A 41 -20.17 -20.29 21.56
N SER A 42 -19.68 -21.03 22.54
CA SER A 42 -20.51 -21.61 23.60
C SER A 42 -19.86 -21.34 24.94
N VAL A 43 -20.63 -20.86 25.90
CA VAL A 43 -20.17 -20.59 27.26
C VAL A 43 -21.00 -21.44 28.22
N SER A 44 -20.35 -22.25 29.05
CA SER A 44 -20.93 -22.93 30.20
C SER A 44 -20.39 -22.33 31.51
N SER A 45 -20.85 -22.81 32.67
CA SER A 45 -20.40 -22.31 33.99
C SER A 45 -18.90 -22.44 34.24
N THR A 46 -18.22 -23.36 33.54
CA THR A 46 -16.79 -23.64 33.74
C THR A 46 -15.98 -23.68 32.45
N THR A 47 -16.59 -23.56 31.27
CA THR A 47 -15.88 -23.71 30.00
C THR A 47 -16.42 -22.78 28.94
N GLU A 48 -15.54 -22.01 28.32
CA GLU A 48 -15.79 -21.32 27.06
C GLU A 48 -15.15 -22.11 25.92
N ARG A 49 -15.93 -22.39 24.87
CA ARG A 49 -15.45 -22.99 23.61
C ARG A 49 -15.76 -22.04 22.46
N GLY A 50 -14.79 -21.88 21.57
CA GLY A 50 -14.95 -21.07 20.36
C GLY A 50 -14.35 -21.78 19.15
N LYS A 51 -14.96 -21.54 17.98
CA LYS A 51 -14.44 -21.98 16.69
C LYS A 51 -14.35 -20.79 15.74
N VAL A 52 -13.22 -20.70 15.04
CA VAL A 52 -12.93 -19.62 14.08
C VAL A 52 -12.73 -20.24 12.71
N ASP A 53 -13.43 -19.71 11.70
CA ASP A 53 -13.14 -20.00 10.30
C ASP A 53 -12.04 -19.04 9.81
N LYS A 54 -11.10 -19.58 9.02
CA LYS A 54 -9.98 -18.83 8.44
C LYS A 54 -10.07 -18.90 6.92
N VAL A 55 -10.01 -17.76 6.24
CA VAL A 55 -10.04 -17.68 4.77
C VAL A 55 -8.93 -16.76 4.30
N ARG A 56 -8.19 -17.17 3.27
CA ARG A 56 -7.17 -16.35 2.64
C ARG A 56 -7.76 -15.62 1.44
N LEU A 57 -7.49 -14.33 1.35
CA LEU A 57 -7.87 -13.44 0.27
C LEU A 57 -6.61 -12.96 -0.45
N SER A 58 -6.35 -13.52 -1.64
CA SER A 58 -5.24 -13.10 -2.49
C SER A 58 -5.65 -12.00 -3.48
N SER A 59 -4.69 -11.37 -4.17
CA SER A 59 -4.99 -10.45 -5.28
C SER A 59 -5.89 -11.06 -6.34
N LYS A 60 -5.75 -12.36 -6.63
CA LYS A 60 -6.57 -13.05 -7.62
C LYS A 60 -8.01 -13.19 -7.15
N ASP A 61 -8.21 -13.45 -5.86
CA ASP A 61 -9.54 -13.57 -5.27
C ASP A 61 -10.21 -12.20 -5.20
N MET A 62 -9.48 -11.16 -4.78
CA MET A 62 -9.96 -9.78 -4.78
C MET A 62 -10.35 -9.31 -6.19
N LEU A 63 -9.50 -9.58 -7.18
CA LEU A 63 -9.78 -9.26 -8.57
C LEU A 63 -11.10 -9.90 -9.03
N LYS A 64 -11.34 -11.17 -8.70
CA LYS A 64 -12.60 -11.87 -9.02
C LYS A 64 -13.80 -11.23 -8.33
N LEU A 65 -13.68 -10.89 -7.04
CA LEU A 65 -14.75 -10.24 -6.28
C LEU A 65 -15.10 -8.88 -6.89
N LEU A 66 -14.10 -8.04 -7.15
CA LEU A 66 -14.29 -6.72 -7.76
C LEU A 66 -14.90 -6.82 -9.16
N SER A 67 -14.46 -7.79 -9.95
CA SER A 67 -14.99 -8.00 -11.31
C SER A 67 -16.45 -8.44 -11.30
N LYS A 68 -16.83 -9.28 -10.34
CA LYS A 68 -18.22 -9.69 -10.14
C LYS A 68 -19.09 -8.51 -9.73
N GLU A 69 -18.65 -7.71 -8.77
CA GLU A 69 -19.39 -6.52 -8.32
C GLU A 69 -19.49 -5.47 -9.42
N ALA A 70 -18.42 -5.27 -10.21
CA ALA A 70 -18.41 -4.32 -11.32
C ALA A 70 -19.14 -4.83 -12.57
N GLU A 71 -19.59 -6.09 -12.59
CA GLU A 71 -20.17 -6.76 -13.76
C GLU A 71 -19.25 -6.69 -15.00
N VAL A 72 -17.95 -6.92 -14.79
CA VAL A 72 -16.95 -6.88 -15.86
C VAL A 72 -16.21 -8.19 -16.00
N ASP A 73 -16.10 -8.69 -17.23
CA ASP A 73 -15.22 -9.79 -17.56
C ASP A 73 -13.75 -9.36 -17.51
N VAL A 74 -12.98 -10.07 -16.69
CA VAL A 74 -11.53 -9.94 -16.58
C VAL A 74 -10.84 -11.11 -17.27
N SER A 75 -9.94 -10.79 -18.18
CA SER A 75 -9.09 -11.77 -18.85
C SER A 75 -7.95 -12.24 -17.93
N GLY A 76 -7.42 -13.43 -18.22
CA GLY A 76 -6.26 -13.97 -17.52
C GLY A 76 -5.06 -13.02 -17.62
N GLY A 77 -4.45 -12.69 -16.49
CA GLY A 77 -3.32 -11.75 -16.40
C GLY A 77 -3.70 -10.31 -16.05
N SER A 78 -5.00 -10.02 -15.88
CA SER A 78 -5.46 -8.73 -15.36
C SER A 78 -4.93 -8.45 -13.95
N LYS A 79 -4.78 -7.18 -13.62
CA LYS A 79 -4.11 -6.71 -12.40
C LYS A 79 -4.92 -5.62 -11.71
N LEU A 80 -4.73 -5.52 -10.40
CA LEU A 80 -5.19 -4.38 -9.61
C LEU A 80 -4.09 -3.33 -9.58
N ILE A 81 -4.43 -2.09 -9.91
CA ILE A 81 -3.56 -0.94 -9.76
C ILE A 81 -4.24 0.09 -8.85
N PHE A 82 -3.46 0.92 -8.17
CA PHE A 82 -3.97 2.16 -7.59
C PHE A 82 -3.12 3.35 -8.03
N ASP A 83 -3.72 4.52 -8.11
CA ASP A 83 -3.01 5.77 -8.42
C ASP A 83 -2.69 6.59 -7.16
N GLU A 84 -1.95 7.69 -7.31
CA GLU A 84 -1.60 8.59 -6.20
C GLU A 84 -2.82 9.17 -5.46
N THR A 85 -3.99 9.20 -6.09
CA THR A 85 -5.21 9.73 -5.49
C THR A 85 -5.94 8.68 -4.66
N GLY A 86 -5.44 7.44 -4.62
CA GLY A 86 -6.04 6.37 -3.86
C GLY A 86 -7.15 5.60 -4.60
N LYS A 87 -7.39 5.95 -5.87
CA LYS A 87 -8.34 5.24 -6.73
C LYS A 87 -7.78 3.90 -7.15
N VAL A 88 -8.65 2.90 -7.24
CA VAL A 88 -8.28 1.53 -7.60
C VAL A 88 -8.91 1.16 -8.92
N PHE A 89 -8.13 0.51 -9.78
CA PHE A 89 -8.56 0.10 -11.10
C PHE A 89 -8.18 -1.35 -11.38
N ILE A 90 -9.01 -2.00 -12.16
CA ILE A 90 -8.68 -3.23 -12.84
C ILE A 90 -8.07 -2.88 -14.20
N VAL A 91 -6.93 -3.46 -14.50
CA VAL A 91 -6.22 -3.26 -15.76
C VAL A 91 -5.97 -4.59 -16.44
N ASP A 92 -6.21 -4.65 -17.75
CA ASP A 92 -5.95 -5.85 -18.56
C ASP A 92 -4.44 -6.17 -18.67
N PRO A 93 -4.06 -7.37 -19.18
CA PRO A 93 -2.65 -7.75 -19.30
C PRO A 93 -1.81 -6.80 -20.17
N SER A 94 -2.45 -6.13 -21.14
CA SER A 94 -1.84 -5.23 -22.10
C SER A 94 -1.82 -3.76 -21.64
N LYS A 95 -2.44 -3.46 -20.50
CA LYS A 95 -2.68 -2.12 -19.94
C LYS A 95 -3.60 -1.20 -20.76
N ASN A 96 -4.42 -1.76 -21.64
CA ASN A 96 -5.25 -0.96 -22.56
C ASN A 96 -6.63 -0.63 -21.95
N ARG A 97 -7.24 -1.58 -21.26
CA ARG A 97 -8.52 -1.40 -20.57
C ARG A 97 -8.29 -1.13 -19.10
N ARG A 98 -8.80 0.01 -18.60
CA ARG A 98 -8.81 0.42 -17.20
C ARG A 98 -10.24 0.60 -16.72
N ILE A 99 -10.66 -0.21 -15.75
CA ILE A 99 -12.00 -0.16 -15.15
C ILE A 99 -11.87 0.41 -13.75
N ASP A 100 -12.55 1.52 -13.46
CA ASP A 100 -12.58 2.11 -12.14
C ASP A 100 -13.45 1.27 -11.19
N VAL A 101 -12.84 0.78 -10.12
CA VAL A 101 -13.50 0.00 -9.06
C VAL A 101 -13.38 0.67 -7.70
N THR A 102 -13.05 1.97 -7.68
CA THR A 102 -12.80 2.75 -6.46
C THR A 102 -13.98 2.70 -5.48
N ARG A 103 -15.21 2.62 -6.02
CA ARG A 103 -16.44 2.50 -5.20
C ARG A 103 -16.46 1.26 -4.32
N TYR A 104 -15.69 0.23 -4.67
CA TYR A 104 -15.63 -1.05 -3.99
C TYR A 104 -14.33 -1.25 -3.22
N MET A 105 -13.25 -0.65 -3.68
CA MET A 105 -11.96 -0.73 -3.02
C MET A 105 -11.21 0.58 -3.23
N SER A 106 -10.73 1.19 -2.16
CA SER A 106 -9.93 2.41 -2.21
C SER A 106 -8.75 2.32 -1.25
N ALA A 107 -7.73 3.13 -1.52
CA ALA A 107 -6.60 3.33 -0.64
C ALA A 107 -6.56 4.79 -0.20
N GLU A 108 -6.41 5.05 1.09
CA GLU A 108 -6.11 6.39 1.61
C GLU A 108 -4.65 6.41 2.04
N LEU A 109 -3.86 7.32 1.44
CA LEU A 109 -2.45 7.48 1.74
C LEU A 109 -2.26 8.75 2.58
N ASP A 110 -1.87 8.60 3.83
CA ASP A 110 -1.54 9.75 4.67
C ASP A 110 -0.10 10.21 4.42
N LEU A 111 0.07 10.98 3.36
CA LEU A 111 1.36 11.58 3.02
C LEU A 111 1.67 12.82 3.87
N SER A 112 0.71 13.32 4.67
CA SER A 112 0.91 14.49 5.53
C SER A 112 1.79 14.17 6.73
N THR A 113 1.74 12.92 7.20
CA THR A 113 2.55 12.40 8.32
C THR A 113 3.78 11.61 7.86
N GLN A 114 4.16 11.73 6.59
CA GLN A 114 5.25 10.93 6.04
C GLN A 114 6.59 11.24 6.72
N LEU A 115 7.35 10.18 7.02
CA LEU A 115 8.73 10.29 7.50
C LEU A 115 9.69 9.95 6.37
N PHE A 116 10.83 10.64 6.33
CA PHE A 116 11.90 10.41 5.37
C PHE A 116 13.17 9.98 6.10
N GLY A 117 13.85 8.96 5.58
CA GLY A 117 15.17 8.56 6.04
C GLY A 117 16.03 8.08 4.88
N GLY A 118 17.21 8.66 4.69
CA GLY A 118 18.05 8.29 3.56
C GLY A 118 19.28 9.16 3.41
N ALA A 119 20.10 8.83 2.43
CA ALA A 119 21.27 9.59 2.06
C ALA A 119 21.32 9.79 0.54
N LYS A 120 21.78 10.97 0.14
CA LYS A 120 22.11 11.32 -1.23
C LYS A 120 23.61 11.60 -1.31
N ASN A 121 24.31 10.88 -2.17
CA ASN A 121 25.70 11.20 -2.48
C ASN A 121 25.71 12.33 -3.51
N LEU A 122 26.25 13.49 -3.13
CA LEU A 122 26.21 14.71 -3.96
C LEU A 122 27.17 14.66 -5.15
N GLU A 123 28.28 13.92 -5.04
CA GLU A 123 29.26 13.74 -6.12
C GLU A 123 28.70 12.84 -7.23
N THR A 124 28.14 11.69 -6.84
CA THR A 124 27.63 10.68 -7.78
C THR A 124 26.15 10.85 -8.12
N GLN A 125 25.46 11.79 -7.45
CA GLN A 125 24.00 12.00 -7.51
C GLN A 125 23.16 10.75 -7.20
N LYS A 126 23.77 9.70 -6.64
CA LYS A 126 23.08 8.48 -6.21
C LYS A 126 22.27 8.76 -4.95
N GLU A 127 21.06 8.21 -4.91
CA GLU A 127 20.18 8.33 -3.74
C GLU A 127 19.72 6.94 -3.31
N GLU A 128 19.85 6.66 -2.01
CA GLU A 128 19.16 5.56 -1.35
C GLU A 128 18.38 6.12 -0.17
N SER A 129 17.05 6.15 -0.33
CA SER A 129 16.16 6.76 0.65
C SER A 129 14.96 5.87 0.93
N ARG A 130 14.30 6.14 2.05
CA ARG A 130 13.11 5.46 2.53
C ARG A 130 12.06 6.50 2.89
N ARG A 131 10.82 6.23 2.48
CA ARG A 131 9.64 6.94 2.95
C ARG A 131 8.78 6.00 3.78
N TYR A 132 8.21 6.54 4.84
CA TYR A 132 7.29 5.85 5.72
C TYR A 132 6.00 6.63 5.76
N PHE A 133 4.86 6.01 5.44
CA PHE A 133 3.57 6.70 5.50
C PHE A 133 2.44 5.71 5.81
N PRO A 134 1.45 6.09 6.64
CA PRO A 134 0.27 5.27 6.87
C PRO A 134 -0.56 5.09 5.59
N VAL A 135 -1.12 3.91 5.42
CA VAL A 135 -2.12 3.63 4.38
C VAL A 135 -3.29 2.88 4.99
N THR A 136 -4.49 3.25 4.58
CA THR A 136 -5.74 2.54 4.88
C THR A 136 -6.33 2.00 3.58
N PHE A 137 -6.52 0.69 3.48
CA PHE A 137 -7.34 0.11 2.42
C PHE A 137 -8.76 -0.14 2.94
N THR A 138 -9.73 0.37 2.20
CA THR A 138 -11.15 0.12 2.45
C THR A 138 -11.70 -0.78 1.36
N MET A 139 -12.44 -1.82 1.76
CA MET A 139 -13.11 -2.78 0.87
C MET A 139 -14.59 -2.78 1.21
N THR A 140 -15.44 -2.49 0.23
CA THR A 140 -16.90 -2.46 0.35
C THR A 140 -17.50 -3.24 -0.81
N LEU A 141 -17.67 -4.54 -0.61
CA LEU A 141 -18.17 -5.53 -1.57
C LEU A 141 -19.41 -6.22 -0.98
N SER A 142 -20.23 -6.87 -1.80
CA SER A 142 -21.35 -7.64 -1.27
C SER A 142 -20.85 -8.77 -0.37
N GLY A 143 -21.25 -8.73 0.90
CA GLY A 143 -20.83 -9.70 1.90
C GLY A 143 -19.41 -9.50 2.46
N LEU A 144 -18.66 -8.47 2.05
CA LEU A 144 -17.36 -8.11 2.63
C LEU A 144 -17.26 -6.59 2.80
N ASN A 145 -17.24 -6.13 4.04
CA ASN A 145 -16.90 -4.76 4.38
C ASN A 145 -15.69 -4.80 5.32
N ALA A 146 -14.56 -4.20 4.95
CA ALA A 146 -13.36 -4.25 5.76
C ALA A 146 -12.51 -2.99 5.59
N SER A 147 -11.84 -2.61 6.67
CA SER A 147 -10.80 -1.60 6.67
C SER A 147 -9.53 -2.19 7.28
N VAL A 148 -8.43 -2.12 6.52
CA VAL A 148 -7.11 -2.57 6.96
C VAL A 148 -6.11 -1.44 6.85
N GLN A 149 -5.27 -1.31 7.86
CA GLN A 149 -4.28 -0.24 8.00
C GLN A 149 -2.87 -0.83 8.11
N GLY A 150 -1.90 -0.08 7.61
CA GLY A 150 -0.50 -0.48 7.61
C GLY A 150 0.43 0.71 7.44
N LEU A 151 1.66 0.57 7.91
CA LEU A 151 2.72 1.54 7.64
C LEU A 151 3.47 1.13 6.38
N VAL A 152 3.33 1.88 5.29
CA VAL A 152 4.09 1.63 4.05
C VAL A 152 5.54 2.02 4.26
N ILE A 153 6.44 1.11 3.89
CA ILE A 153 7.87 1.37 3.79
C ILE A 153 8.23 1.36 2.31
N GLU A 154 8.48 2.53 1.76
CA GLU A 154 8.87 2.69 0.37
C GLU A 154 10.37 2.97 0.27
N LYS A 155 11.10 2.09 -0.41
CA LYS A 155 12.54 2.20 -0.66
C LYS A 155 12.76 2.82 -2.04
N PHE A 156 13.56 3.87 -2.11
CA PHE A 156 13.96 4.57 -3.32
C PHE A 156 15.42 4.31 -3.65
N LYS A 157 15.68 4.00 -4.92
CA LYS A 157 17.02 3.99 -5.50
C LYS A 157 17.04 4.83 -6.76
N LYS A 158 17.89 5.84 -6.79
CA LYS A 158 18.12 6.68 -7.96
C LYS A 158 19.54 6.47 -8.48
N THR A 159 19.68 6.13 -9.76
CA THR A 159 20.99 6.05 -10.41
C THR A 159 21.54 7.43 -10.73
N ALA A 160 22.86 7.51 -10.93
CA ALA A 160 23.45 8.65 -11.64
C ALA A 160 22.81 8.79 -13.04
N ALA A 161 22.94 9.98 -13.63
CA ALA A 161 22.64 10.16 -15.04
C ALA A 161 23.66 9.39 -15.89
N ASP A 162 23.23 8.75 -16.97
CA ASP A 162 24.14 8.21 -17.98
C ASP A 162 24.57 9.31 -18.97
N GLU A 163 25.32 8.92 -20.01
CA GLU A 163 25.90 9.82 -21.02
C GLU A 163 24.83 10.64 -21.77
N ASP A 164 23.59 10.14 -21.84
CA ASP A 164 22.43 10.80 -22.45
C ASP A 164 21.63 11.64 -21.43
N GLY A 165 22.12 11.80 -20.21
CA GLY A 165 21.44 12.51 -19.13
C GLY A 165 20.31 11.71 -18.46
N ILE A 166 20.18 10.42 -18.76
CA ILE A 166 19.07 9.60 -18.33
C ILE A 166 19.28 9.09 -16.89
N GLN A 167 18.33 9.36 -16.00
CA GLN A 167 18.31 8.85 -14.64
C GLN A 167 17.24 7.77 -14.47
N ARG A 168 17.63 6.63 -13.88
CA ARG A 168 16.70 5.55 -13.55
C ARG A 168 16.32 5.65 -12.06
N VAL A 169 15.03 5.69 -11.77
CA VAL A 169 14.52 5.62 -10.40
C VAL A 169 13.74 4.33 -10.22
N LYS A 170 14.06 3.58 -9.17
CA LYS A 170 13.33 2.40 -8.72
C LYS A 170 12.75 2.68 -7.33
N ALA A 171 11.45 2.55 -7.17
CA ALA A 171 10.78 2.57 -5.87
C ALA A 171 10.28 1.16 -5.53
N SER A 172 10.21 0.73 -4.28
CA SER A 172 9.54 -0.52 -3.87
C SER A 172 8.84 -0.35 -2.54
N SER A 173 7.59 -0.78 -2.44
CA SER A 173 6.76 -0.54 -1.26
C SER A 173 6.20 -1.84 -0.70
N GLU A 174 6.43 -2.06 0.59
CA GLU A 174 5.91 -3.21 1.32
C GLU A 174 5.31 -2.77 2.65
N THR A 175 4.32 -3.52 3.11
CA THR A 175 3.73 -3.28 4.42
C THR A 175 2.91 -4.47 4.90
N ALA A 176 2.93 -4.65 6.22
CA ALA A 176 2.03 -5.53 6.93
C ALA A 176 0.75 -4.76 7.27
N PHE A 177 -0.38 -5.39 7.01
CA PHE A 177 -1.70 -4.83 7.22
C PHE A 177 -2.42 -5.61 8.32
N ASN A 178 -3.17 -4.89 9.14
CA ASN A 178 -4.15 -5.45 10.04
C ASN A 178 -5.42 -4.62 10.06
N GLY A 179 -6.52 -5.20 10.49
CA GLY A 179 -7.77 -4.47 10.57
C GLY A 179 -8.96 -5.33 10.91
N GLN A 180 -10.13 -4.72 10.76
CA GLN A 180 -11.39 -5.34 11.10
C GLN A 180 -12.48 -4.97 10.10
N GLY A 181 -13.57 -5.70 10.18
CA GLY A 181 -14.73 -5.49 9.32
C GLY A 181 -15.80 -6.52 9.58
N ALA A 182 -16.55 -6.84 8.54
CA ALA A 182 -17.57 -7.84 8.53
C ALA A 182 -17.53 -8.69 7.26
N ILE A 183 -17.70 -10.00 7.42
CA ILE A 183 -17.96 -10.95 6.34
C ILE A 183 -19.36 -11.53 6.57
N ASN A 184 -20.25 -11.41 5.59
CA ASN A 184 -21.65 -11.85 5.70
C ASN A 184 -22.33 -11.36 7.00
N ARG A 185 -22.12 -10.08 7.34
CA ARG A 185 -22.63 -9.41 8.56
C ARG A 185 -22.06 -9.94 9.89
N LYS A 186 -21.06 -10.82 9.86
CA LYS A 186 -20.33 -11.27 11.07
C LYS A 186 -19.02 -10.52 11.20
N THR A 187 -18.68 -10.11 12.41
CA THR A 187 -17.38 -9.48 12.71
C THR A 187 -16.24 -10.35 12.20
N ALA A 188 -15.32 -9.72 11.48
CA ALA A 188 -14.15 -10.33 10.89
C ALA A 188 -12.90 -9.53 11.26
N TYR A 189 -11.83 -10.23 11.59
CA TYR A 189 -10.50 -9.64 11.77
C TYR A 189 -9.63 -10.00 10.57
N PHE A 190 -8.74 -9.10 10.18
CA PHE A 190 -7.89 -9.24 9.01
C PHE A 190 -6.43 -8.99 9.40
N ASP A 191 -5.53 -9.82 8.89
CA ASP A 191 -4.08 -9.58 8.91
C ASP A 191 -3.45 -9.99 7.58
N GLY A 192 -2.21 -9.59 7.34
CA GLY A 192 -1.44 -10.07 6.20
C GLY A 192 -0.54 -9.00 5.61
N ASN A 193 -0.26 -9.10 4.31
CA ASN A 193 0.63 -8.19 3.62
C ASN A 193 0.00 -7.67 2.34
N ILE A 194 0.27 -6.40 2.04
CA ILE A 194 0.03 -5.82 0.73
C ILE A 194 1.33 -5.21 0.25
N THR A 195 1.79 -5.67 -0.90
CA THR A 195 2.95 -5.15 -1.62
C THR A 195 2.44 -4.22 -2.71
N ILE A 196 2.93 -2.99 -2.68
CA ILE A 196 2.74 -2.01 -3.73
C ILE A 196 3.95 -2.16 -4.64
N MET A 197 3.74 -2.83 -5.76
CA MET A 197 4.83 -3.19 -6.67
C MET A 197 5.44 -1.94 -7.28
N SER A 198 6.74 -1.88 -7.09
CA SER A 198 7.70 -1.00 -7.71
C SER A 198 7.44 -0.62 -9.15
N ARG A 199 7.65 0.66 -9.44
CA ARG A 199 7.82 1.16 -10.80
C ARG A 199 9.25 1.64 -11.01
N SER A 200 9.75 1.41 -12.23
CA SER A 200 10.98 2.03 -12.72
C SER A 200 10.56 3.20 -13.60
N ALA A 201 11.03 4.41 -13.29
CA ALA A 201 10.85 5.56 -14.15
C ALA A 201 12.20 6.03 -14.70
N THR A 202 12.17 6.47 -15.95
CA THR A 202 13.29 7.10 -16.62
C THR A 202 13.02 8.60 -16.62
N ILE A 203 13.93 9.38 -16.05
CA ILE A 203 13.84 10.84 -16.03
C ILE A 203 14.93 11.36 -16.97
N ASN A 204 14.52 12.01 -18.06
CA ASN A 204 15.42 12.81 -18.88
C ASN A 204 15.57 14.18 -18.20
N LYS A 205 16.81 14.63 -18.02
CA LYS A 205 17.09 16.00 -17.61
C LYS A 205 17.30 16.90 -18.81
#